data_AF-A0A1I3T0N6-F1
#
_entry.id   AF-A0A1I3T0N6-F1
#
_cell.length_a   1.000
_cell.length_b   1.000
_cell.length_c   1.000
_cell.angle_alpha   90.00
_cell.angle_beta   90.00
_cell.angle_gamma   90.00
#
_symmetry.space_group_name_H-M   'P 1'
#
loop_
_entity.id
_entity.type
_entity.pdbx_description
1 polymer ?
#
loop_
_entity_poly.entity_id
_entity_poly.type
_entity_poly.pdbx_seq_one_letter_code
_entity_poly.pdbx_strand_id
1 'polypeptide(L)'
;MHIASVVANHLINAGSKAEIQSTLQSCRSHTEQHDALKMAADHILLAVESNIAQKNHQVAIWELSKLAIVEDELLKAERRMNHVLSLTGARL
;
A
#
# COMPACT_ATOMS: atom_id res chain seq x y z
N MET A 1 -4.89 29.37 -13.59
CA MET A 1 -4.22 28.12 -13.15
C MET A 1 -2.74 28.39 -12.97
N HIS A 2 -2.16 28.10 -11.80
CA HIS A 2 -0.72 28.27 -11.56
C HIS A 2 0.08 27.30 -12.43
N ILE A 3 0.95 27.82 -13.30
CA ILE A 3 1.83 27.04 -14.20
C ILE A 3 2.60 25.97 -13.40
N ALA A 4 3.06 26.31 -12.20
CA ALA A 4 3.78 25.37 -11.32
C ALA A 4 2.98 24.10 -10.97
N SER A 5 1.66 24.20 -10.78
CA SER A 5 0.81 23.02 -10.51
C SER A 5 0.65 22.12 -11.75
N VAL A 6 0.54 22.72 -12.93
CA VAL A 6 0.48 21.96 -14.19
C VAL A 6 1.81 21.23 -14.41
N VAL A 7 2.93 21.92 -14.23
CA VAL A 7 4.28 21.35 -14.35
C VAL A 7 4.48 20.24 -13.31
N ALA A 8 4.04 20.44 -12.05
CA ALA A 8 4.12 19.42 -11.00
C ALA A 8 3.40 18.11 -11.39
N ASN A 9 2.19 18.20 -11.96
CA ASN A 9 1.47 17.02 -12.41
C ASN A 9 2.19 16.24 -13.53
N HIS A 10 2.89 16.96 -14.42
CA HIS A 10 3.70 16.32 -15.47
C HIS A 10 4.96 15.69 -14.88
N LEU A 11 5.58 16.32 -13.88
CA LEU A 11 6.74 15.80 -13.17
C LEU A 11 6.43 14.49 -12.42
N ILE A 12 5.26 14.37 -11.81
CA ILE A 12 4.82 13.15 -11.11
C ILE A 12 4.77 11.94 -12.07
N ASN A 13 4.43 12.19 -13.34
CA ASN A 13 4.30 11.15 -14.36
C ASN A 13 5.58 10.96 -15.19
N ALA A 14 6.62 11.76 -14.97
CA ALA A 14 7.85 11.66 -15.73
C ALA A 14 8.61 10.39 -15.35
N GLY A 15 8.87 9.52 -16.32
CA GLY A 15 9.58 8.26 -16.16
C GLY A 15 11.10 8.38 -16.35
N SER A 16 11.58 9.54 -16.82
CA SER A 16 13.01 9.76 -17.07
C SER A 16 13.50 11.15 -16.69
N LYS A 17 14.81 11.26 -16.44
CA LYS A 17 15.49 12.54 -16.21
C LYS A 17 15.30 13.52 -17.38
N ALA A 18 15.26 13.03 -18.62
CA ALA A 18 15.07 13.85 -19.81
C ALA A 18 13.67 14.49 -19.85
N GLU A 19 12.63 13.71 -19.50
CA GLU A 19 11.26 14.21 -19.39
C GLU A 19 11.10 15.24 -18.27
N ILE A 20 11.76 15.02 -17.12
CA ILE A 20 11.79 15.99 -16.02
C ILE A 20 12.40 17.32 -16.50
N GLN A 21 13.55 17.26 -17.17
CA GLN A 21 14.22 18.45 -17.69
C GLN A 21 13.38 19.18 -18.73
N SER A 22 12.77 18.45 -19.67
CA SER A 22 11.85 19.01 -20.67
C SER A 22 10.63 19.67 -20.02
N THR A 23 10.09 19.07 -18.97
CA THR A 23 8.92 19.59 -18.26
C THR A 23 9.24 20.91 -17.55
N LEU A 24 10.40 21.00 -16.91
CA LEU A 24 10.88 22.21 -16.21
C LEU A 24 11.21 23.38 -17.14
N GLN A 25 11.49 23.14 -18.43
CA GLN A 25 11.70 24.21 -19.42
C GLN A 25 10.44 25.07 -19.64
N SER A 26 9.26 24.55 -19.27
CA SER A 26 8.00 25.30 -19.35
C SER A 26 7.89 26.40 -18.28
N CYS A 27 8.71 26.35 -17.23
CA CYS A 27 8.78 27.38 -16.20
C CYS A 27 9.62 28.58 -16.67
N ARG A 28 9.18 29.79 -16.33
CA ARG A 28 9.81 31.04 -16.76
C ARG A 28 10.92 31.52 -15.81
N SER A 29 10.97 30.94 -14.60
CA SER A 29 11.96 31.31 -13.58
C SER A 29 12.38 30.09 -12.75
N HIS A 30 13.55 30.22 -12.11
CA HIS A 30 14.02 29.21 -11.15
C HIS A 30 13.09 29.06 -9.94
N THR A 31 12.42 30.14 -9.52
CA THR A 31 11.42 30.08 -8.44
C THR A 31 10.24 29.19 -8.84
N GLU A 32 9.71 29.36 -10.06
CA GLU A 32 8.62 28.51 -10.57
C GLU A 32 9.05 27.04 -10.71
N GLN A 33 10.29 26.79 -11.14
CA GLN A 33 10.84 25.43 -11.20
C GLN A 33 10.93 24.80 -9.81
N HIS A 34 11.44 25.55 -8.83
CA HIS A 34 11.54 25.10 -7.45
C HIS A 34 10.16 24.78 -6.88
N ASP A 35 9.18 25.66 -7.08
CA ASP A 35 7.82 25.46 -6.56
C ASP A 35 7.14 24.25 -7.21
N ALA A 36 7.31 24.06 -8.52
CA ALA A 36 6.79 22.88 -9.23
C ALA A 36 7.44 21.57 -8.73
N LEU A 37 8.76 21.57 -8.53
CA LEU A 37 9.49 20.44 -7.98
C LEU A 37 9.04 20.12 -6.56
N LYS A 38 8.90 21.14 -5.72
CA LYS A 38 8.45 20.98 -4.34
C LYS A 38 7.03 20.40 -4.27
N MET A 39 6.10 20.95 -5.05
CA MET A 39 4.74 20.41 -5.15
C MET A 39 4.74 18.95 -5.61
N ALA A 40 5.51 18.61 -6.66
CA ALA A 40 5.61 17.25 -7.14
C ALA A 40 6.18 16.30 -6.07
N ALA A 41 7.23 16.73 -5.35
CA ALA A 41 7.82 15.96 -4.26
C ALA A 41 6.85 15.71 -3.11
N ASP A 42 6.12 16.74 -2.67
CA ASP A 42 5.11 16.63 -1.61
C ASP A 42 4.00 15.65 -2.00
N HIS A 43 3.52 15.71 -3.25
CA HIS A 43 2.53 14.77 -3.77
C HIS A 43 3.05 13.32 -3.84
N ILE A 44 4.28 13.13 -4.34
CA ILE A 44 4.91 11.80 -4.40
C ILE A 44 5.08 11.23 -2.99
N LEU A 45 5.53 12.04 -2.03
CA LEU A 45 5.72 11.62 -0.65
C LEU A 45 4.40 11.12 -0.04
N LEU A 46 3.33 11.90 -0.15
CA LEU A 46 2.00 11.50 0.32
C LEU A 46 1.49 10.22 -0.34
N ALA A 47 1.70 10.07 -1.65
CA ALA A 47 1.31 8.86 -2.38
C ALA A 47 2.12 7.63 -1.92
N VAL A 48 3.41 7.77 -1.68
CA VAL A 48 4.28 6.70 -1.17
C VAL A 48 3.85 6.27 0.23
N GLU A 49 3.61 7.22 1.14
CA GLU A 49 3.15 6.92 2.50
C GLU A 49 1.80 6.18 2.47
N SER A 50 0.86 6.65 1.67
CA SER A 50 -0.44 6.00 1.47
C SER A 50 -0.29 4.56 0.93
N ASN A 51 0.56 4.37 -0.08
CA ASN A 51 0.84 3.06 -0.66
C ASN A 51 1.47 2.10 0.36
N ILE A 52 2.42 2.58 1.18
CA ILE A 52 3.04 1.78 2.26
C ILE A 52 1.96 1.35 3.26
N ALA A 53 1.13 2.27 3.72
CA ALA A 53 0.05 1.97 4.65
C ALA A 53 -0.94 0.94 4.07
N GLN A 54 -1.33 1.12 2.81
CA GLN A 54 -2.22 0.17 2.12
C GLN A 54 -1.59 -1.22 2.00
N LYS A 55 -0.31 -1.31 1.63
CA LYS A 55 0.40 -2.58 1.52
C LYS A 55 0.54 -3.28 2.86
N ASN A 56 0.88 -2.54 3.92
CA ASN A 56 0.94 -3.08 5.27
C ASN A 56 -0.43 -3.61 5.72
N HIS A 57 -1.51 -2.90 5.41
CA HIS A 57 -2.86 -3.35 5.71
C HIS A 57 -3.24 -4.64 4.95
N GLN A 58 -2.90 -4.73 3.64
CA GLN A 58 -3.11 -5.94 2.84
C GLN A 58 -2.36 -7.15 3.41
N VAL A 59 -1.11 -6.95 3.86
CA VAL A 59 -0.32 -8.00 4.52
C VAL A 59 -0.98 -8.44 5.82
N ALA A 60 -1.44 -7.50 6.66
CA ALA A 60 -2.12 -7.82 7.91
C ALA A 60 -3.40 -8.64 7.68
N ILE A 61 -4.23 -8.25 6.70
CA ILE A 61 -5.43 -9.03 6.32
C ILE A 61 -5.05 -10.44 5.86
N TRP A 62 -4.00 -10.57 5.06
CA TRP A 62 -3.54 -11.86 4.58
C TRP A 62 -3.10 -12.77 5.72
N GLU A 63 -2.31 -12.27 6.67
CA GLU A 63 -1.89 -13.06 7.84
C GLU A 63 -3.08 -13.45 8.73
N LEU A 64 -4.01 -12.52 8.99
CA LEU A 64 -5.23 -12.82 9.74
C LEU A 64 -6.08 -13.90 9.05
N SER A 65 -6.17 -13.88 7.72
CA SER A 65 -6.91 -14.88 6.96
C SER A 65 -6.31 -16.27 7.10
N LYS A 66 -4.97 -16.39 7.14
CA LYS A 66 -4.31 -17.68 7.41
C LYS A 66 -4.60 -18.19 8.82
N LEU A 67 -4.53 -17.30 9.81
CA LEU A 67 -4.82 -17.68 11.20
C LEU A 67 -6.25 -18.20 11.35
N ALA A 68 -7.22 -17.55 10.71
CA ALA A 68 -8.61 -18.02 10.70
C ALA A 68 -8.77 -19.43 10.10
N ILE A 69 -8.03 -19.75 9.03
CA ILE A 69 -8.03 -21.10 8.44
C ILE A 69 -7.45 -22.12 9.41
N VAL A 70 -6.33 -21.79 10.05
CA VAL A 70 -5.69 -22.68 11.04
C VAL A 70 -6.62 -22.92 12.24
N GLU A 71 -7.27 -21.88 12.74
CA GLU A 71 -8.22 -21.97 13.84
C GLU A 71 -9.41 -22.88 13.50
N ASP A 72 -10.00 -22.74 12.30
CA ASP A 72 -11.08 -23.61 11.86
C ASP A 72 -10.64 -25.09 11.73
N GLU A 73 -9.43 -25.33 11.22
CA GLU A 73 -8.87 -26.70 11.16
C GLU A 73 -8.63 -27.30 12.55
N LEU A 74 -8.18 -26.49 13.52
CA LEU A 74 -8.05 -26.92 14.92
C LEU A 74 -9.43 -27.25 15.52
N LEU A 75 -10.44 -26.41 15.32
CA LEU A 75 -11.81 -26.66 15.79
C LEU A 75 -12.43 -27.89 15.13
N LYS A 76 -12.13 -28.16 13.86
CA LYS A 76 -12.54 -29.40 13.19
C LYS A 76 -11.84 -30.62 13.81
N ALA A 77 -10.55 -30.52 14.11
CA ALA A 77 -9.79 -31.59 14.74
C ALA A 77 -10.31 -31.89 16.16
N GLU A 78 -10.57 -30.87 16.96
CA GLU A 78 -11.14 -31.00 18.29
C GLU A 78 -12.51 -31.69 18.24
N ARG A 79 -13.40 -31.26 17.33
CA ARG A 79 -14.70 -31.90 17.13
C ARG A 79 -14.59 -33.38 16.76
N ARG A 80 -13.64 -33.74 15.89
CA ARG A 80 -13.38 -35.15 15.54
C ARG A 80 -12.90 -35.94 16.76
N MET A 81 -11.99 -35.39 17.55
CA MET A 81 -11.47 -36.05 18.75
C MET A 81 -12.57 -36.27 19.80
N ASN A 82 -13.37 -35.24 20.08
CA ASN A 82 -14.49 -35.34 21.01
C ASN A 82 -15.54 -36.35 20.55
N HIS A 83 -15.79 -36.46 19.23
CA HIS A 83 -16.66 -37.49 18.68
C HIS A 83 -16.12 -38.90 18.93
N VAL A 84 -14.84 -39.15 18.67
CA VAL A 84 -14.20 -40.45 18.94
C VAL A 84 -14.28 -40.80 20.43
N LEU A 85 -13.94 -39.87 21.32
CA LEU A 85 -14.01 -40.09 22.77
C LEU A 85 -15.43 -40.45 23.23
N SER A 86 -16.44 -39.79 22.67
CA SER A 86 -17.84 -40.08 22.96
C SER A 86 -18.26 -41.49 22.52
N LEU A 87 -17.70 -42.01 21.43
CA LEU A 87 -17.96 -43.37 20.93
C LEU A 87 -17.23 -44.45 21.75
N THR A 88 -16.05 -44.16 22.27
CA THR A 88 -15.25 -45.13 23.06
C THR A 88 -15.59 -45.14 24.55
N GLY A 89 -16.49 -44.27 25.01
CA GLY A 89 -16.90 -44.18 26.42
C GLY A 89 -15.80 -43.68 27.38
N ALA A 90 -14.67 -43.23 26.83
CA ALA A 90 -13.56 -42.69 27.60
C ALA A 90 -13.87 -41.23 27.96
N ARG A 91 -14.13 -40.97 29.25
CA ARG A 91 -14.20 -39.61 29.79
C ARG A 91 -12.81 -39.21 30.30
N LEU A 92 -12.40 -37.97 30.02
CA LEU A 92 -11.31 -37.29 30.74
C LEU A 92 -11.76 -37.00 32.17
#